data_AF-A0A1F8T9U8-F1
#
_entry.id   AF-A0A1F8T9U8-F1
#
_cell.length_a   1.000
_cell.length_b   1.000
_cell.length_c   1.000
_cell.angle_alpha   90.00
_cell.angle_beta   90.00
_cell.angle_gamma   90.00
#
_symmetry.space_group_name_H-M   'P 1'
#
loop_
_entity.id
_entity.type
_entity.pdbx_description
1 polymer ?
#
loop_
_entity_poly.entity_id
_entity_poly.type
_entity_poly.pdbx_seq_one_letter_code
_entity_poly.pdbx_strand_id
1 'polypeptide(L)'
;MCERVAIIDRGELLALGTVQELKASLQQENVTHIEGIVPSKAAEAVRTLPGILRATRDVLNGKELLTVVSASSRESLPQIIEALTRSGAVIQKIVPEEMTLEDVFIAKTGRTLAEDTRQANA
;
A
#
# COMPACT_ATOMS: atom_id res chain seq x y z
N MET A 1 14.63 18.61 -14.54
CA MET A 1 14.51 17.15 -14.75
C MET A 1 15.56 16.51 -13.85
N CYS A 2 15.15 15.93 -12.73
CA CYS A 2 16.05 15.17 -11.85
C CYS A 2 15.76 13.70 -12.10
N GLU A 3 16.76 12.94 -12.55
CA GLU A 3 16.54 11.56 -13.02
C GLU A 3 16.65 10.53 -11.90
N ARG A 4 17.36 10.83 -10.80
CA ARG A 4 17.75 9.84 -9.79
C ARG A 4 17.79 10.44 -8.39
N VAL A 5 17.42 9.62 -7.41
CA VAL A 5 17.40 9.89 -5.97
C VAL A 5 18.38 8.93 -5.31
N ALA A 6 19.20 9.44 -4.40
CA ALA A 6 20.10 8.67 -3.55
C ALA A 6 19.61 8.74 -2.10
N ILE A 7 19.52 7.60 -1.42
CA ILE A 7 19.29 7.50 0.03
C ILE A 7 20.65 7.22 0.67
N ILE A 8 21.13 8.16 1.47
CA ILE A 8 22.42 8.06 2.18
C ILE A 8 22.13 8.18 3.68
N ASP A 9 22.65 7.23 4.47
CA ASP A 9 22.63 7.29 5.94
C ASP A 9 24.06 7.17 6.45
N ARG A 10 24.48 8.07 7.36
CA ARG A 10 25.82 8.05 8.00
C ARG A 10 27.01 7.86 7.05
N GLY A 11 26.92 8.43 5.86
CA GLY A 11 27.97 8.36 4.83
C GLY A 11 27.96 7.08 3.99
N GLU A 12 26.99 6.18 4.20
CA GLU A 12 26.77 4.99 3.39
C GLU A 12 25.61 5.18 2.41
N LEU A 13 25.81 4.80 1.16
CA LEU A 13 24.76 4.81 0.13
C LEU A 13 23.87 3.58 0.31
N LEU A 14 22.66 3.78 0.81
CA LEU A 14 21.68 2.71 1.05
C LEU A 14 20.86 2.35 -0.19
N ALA A 15 20.55 3.33 -1.04
CA ALA A 15 19.83 3.11 -2.29
C ALA A 15 20.10 4.22 -3.32
N LEU A 16 20.03 3.89 -4.61
CA LEU A 16 20.18 4.86 -5.71
C LEU A 16 19.32 4.43 -6.90
N GLY A 17 18.43 5.30 -7.37
CA GLY A 17 17.55 5.00 -8.50
C GLY A 17 16.55 6.10 -8.76
N THR A 18 15.68 5.92 -9.75
CA THR A 18 14.51 6.78 -9.94
C THR A 18 13.54 6.62 -8.76
N VAL A 19 12.64 7.58 -8.55
CA VAL A 19 11.59 7.45 -7.51
C VAL A 19 10.77 6.18 -7.72
N GLN A 20 10.46 5.84 -8.96
CA GLN A 20 9.72 4.64 -9.33
C GLN A 20 10.48 3.36 -8.98
N GLU A 21 11.78 3.29 -9.27
CA GLU A 21 12.63 2.14 -8.91
C GLU A 21 12.73 1.96 -7.40
N LEU A 22 12.93 3.06 -6.68
CA LEU A 22 13.03 3.04 -5.22
C LEU A 22 11.71 2.59 -4.58
N LYS A 23 10.56 3.11 -5.04
CA LYS A 23 9.24 2.64 -4.60
C LYS A 23 9.00 1.18 -4.94
N ALA A 24 9.39 0.73 -6.14
CA ALA A 24 9.26 -0.67 -6.56
C ALA A 24 10.10 -1.63 -5.71
N SER A 25 11.25 -1.19 -5.20
CA SER A 25 12.09 -2.00 -4.32
C SER A 25 11.43 -2.40 -2.99
N LEU A 26 10.35 -1.70 -2.60
CA LEU A 26 9.55 -2.02 -1.41
C LEU A 26 8.26 -2.80 -1.70
N GLN A 27 7.83 -2.94 -2.97
CA GLN A 27 6.50 -3.46 -3.37
C GLN A 27 6.32 -4.98 -3.11
N GLN A 28 6.58 -5.46 -1.91
CA GLN A 28 6.28 -6.82 -1.48
C GLN A 28 4.79 -6.97 -1.12
N GLU A 29 4.16 -5.90 -0.61
CA GLU A 29 2.76 -5.87 -0.21
C GLU A 29 2.09 -4.60 -0.73
N ASN A 30 0.86 -4.73 -1.20
CA ASN A 30 0.04 -3.64 -1.70
C ASN A 30 -1.23 -3.57 -0.87
N VAL A 31 -1.56 -2.38 -0.39
CA VAL A 31 -2.79 -2.15 0.37
C VAL A 31 -3.80 -1.46 -0.55
N THR A 32 -5.05 -1.92 -0.51
CA THR A 32 -6.15 -1.31 -1.25
C THR A 32 -7.34 -1.15 -0.32
N HIS A 33 -7.86 0.07 -0.26
CA HIS A 33 -9.05 0.44 0.48
C HIS A 33 -10.25 0.46 -0.46
N ILE A 34 -11.33 -0.19 -0.04
CA ILE A 34 -12.57 -0.31 -0.81
C ILE A 34 -13.71 0.17 0.08
N GLU A 35 -14.30 1.29 -0.27
CA GLU A 35 -15.44 1.87 0.43
C GLU A 35 -16.74 1.46 -0.27
N GLY A 36 -17.77 1.13 0.51
CA GLY A 36 -19.08 0.83 -0.05
C GLY A 36 -19.99 0.05 0.90
N ILE A 37 -20.79 -0.85 0.32
CA ILE A 37 -21.55 -1.86 1.05
C ILE A 37 -20.86 -3.19 0.77
N VAL A 38 -20.18 -3.75 1.76
CA VAL A 38 -19.36 -4.96 1.64
C VAL A 38 -19.88 -6.00 2.63
N PRO A 39 -20.87 -6.84 2.23
CA PRO A 39 -21.36 -7.91 3.08
C PRO A 39 -20.22 -8.81 3.58
N SER A 40 -20.34 -9.40 4.77
CA SER A 40 -19.31 -10.29 5.32
C SER A 40 -18.89 -11.38 4.33
N LYS A 41 -19.85 -11.99 3.61
CA LYS A 41 -19.57 -12.99 2.57
C LYS A 41 -18.68 -12.48 1.43
N ALA A 42 -18.78 -11.19 1.08
CA ALA A 42 -17.96 -10.58 0.04
C ALA A 42 -16.52 -10.40 0.49
N ALA A 43 -16.31 -9.99 1.75
CA ALA A 43 -14.97 -9.94 2.33
C ALA A 43 -14.34 -11.32 2.47
N GLU A 44 -15.11 -12.34 2.88
CA GLU A 44 -14.62 -13.72 2.90
C GLU A 44 -14.24 -14.22 1.50
N ALA A 45 -15.05 -13.93 0.47
CA ALA A 45 -14.71 -14.28 -0.91
C ALA A 45 -13.37 -13.66 -1.33
N VAL A 46 -13.12 -12.40 -0.98
CA VAL A 46 -11.83 -11.74 -1.24
C VAL A 46 -10.68 -12.42 -0.49
N ARG A 47 -10.86 -12.83 0.77
CA ARG A 47 -9.80 -13.55 1.53
C ARG A 47 -9.38 -14.86 0.90
N THR A 48 -10.28 -15.52 0.16
CA THR A 48 -9.98 -16.80 -0.49
C THR A 48 -9.25 -16.65 -1.83
N LEU A 49 -9.09 -15.43 -2.33
CA LEU A 49 -8.40 -15.19 -3.60
C LEU A 49 -6.89 -15.45 -3.48
N PRO A 50 -6.26 -16.02 -4.52
CA PRO A 50 -4.82 -16.22 -4.55
C PRO A 50 -4.09 -14.87 -4.50
N GLY A 51 -3.03 -14.78 -3.70
CA GLY A 51 -2.23 -13.57 -3.56
C GLY A 51 -2.80 -12.52 -2.59
N ILE A 52 -3.95 -12.78 -1.97
CA ILE A 52 -4.44 -11.97 -0.85
C ILE A 52 -3.81 -12.45 0.45
N LEU A 53 -3.10 -11.57 1.12
CA LEU A 53 -2.43 -11.83 2.40
C LEU A 53 -3.39 -11.57 3.57
N ARG A 54 -4.21 -10.52 3.45
CA ARG A 54 -5.17 -10.11 4.48
C ARG A 54 -6.34 -9.35 3.88
N ALA A 55 -7.53 -9.52 4.44
CA ALA A 55 -8.66 -8.62 4.16
C ALA A 55 -9.47 -8.35 5.43
N THR A 56 -9.51 -7.08 5.84
CA THR A 56 -10.14 -6.64 7.09
C THR A 56 -11.28 -5.68 6.79
N ARG A 57 -12.45 -5.95 7.37
CA ARG A 57 -13.60 -5.03 7.33
C ARG A 57 -13.54 -4.11 8.53
N ASP A 58 -13.87 -2.86 8.30
CA ASP A 58 -13.99 -1.81 9.31
C ASP A 58 -15.11 -0.84 8.92
N VAL A 59 -15.37 0.16 9.75
CA VAL A 59 -16.30 1.25 9.48
C VAL A 59 -15.56 2.58 9.64
N LEU A 60 -15.48 3.35 8.56
CA LEU A 60 -14.87 4.68 8.55
C LEU A 60 -15.94 5.73 8.24
N ASN A 61 -16.13 6.71 9.11
CA ASN A 61 -17.14 7.77 8.97
C ASN A 61 -18.56 7.24 8.70
N GLY A 62 -18.93 6.12 9.34
CA GLY A 62 -20.24 5.49 9.17
C GLY A 62 -20.42 4.73 7.85
N LYS A 63 -19.35 4.54 7.06
CA LYS A 63 -19.36 3.73 5.83
C LYS A 63 -18.53 2.47 6.00
N GLU A 64 -18.93 1.37 5.38
CA GLU A 64 -18.12 0.16 5.41
C GLU A 64 -16.85 0.35 4.58
N LEU A 65 -15.73 -0.10 5.15
CA LEU A 65 -14.41 -0.06 4.56
C LEU A 65 -13.84 -1.47 4.56
N LEU A 66 -13.44 -1.96 3.40
CA LEU A 66 -12.64 -3.18 3.26
C LEU A 66 -11.21 -2.78 2.93
N THR A 67 -10.28 -3.17 3.80
CA THR A 67 -8.84 -3.02 3.55
C THR A 67 -8.27 -4.36 3.14
N VAL A 68 -7.70 -4.43 1.94
CA VAL A 68 -7.13 -5.64 1.34
C VAL A 68 -5.63 -5.47 1.21
N VAL A 69 -4.86 -6.43 1.71
CA VAL A 69 -3.41 -6.52 1.54
C VAL A 69 -3.13 -7.66 0.56
N SER A 70 -2.47 -7.37 -0.55
CA SER A 70 -2.10 -8.35 -1.57
C SER A 70 -0.61 -8.33 -1.88
N ALA A 71 -0.06 -9.47 -2.29
CA ALA A 71 1.34 -9.58 -2.69
C ALA A 71 1.64 -8.86 -4.03
N SER A 72 0.61 -8.55 -4.83
CA SER A 72 0.72 -7.84 -6.11
C SER A 72 -0.56 -7.06 -6.41
N SER A 73 -0.49 -5.73 -6.46
CA SER A 73 -1.66 -4.86 -6.72
C SER A 73 -2.25 -5.02 -8.12
N ARG A 74 -1.40 -5.20 -9.13
CA ARG A 74 -1.79 -5.02 -10.53
C ARG A 74 -2.60 -6.21 -11.06
N GLU A 75 -2.35 -7.40 -10.55
CA GLU A 75 -3.05 -8.62 -10.93
C GLU A 75 -4.22 -8.95 -9.99
N SER A 76 -4.18 -8.51 -8.73
CA SER A 76 -5.23 -8.82 -7.75
C SER A 76 -6.47 -7.93 -7.88
N LEU A 77 -6.32 -6.66 -8.31
CA LEU A 77 -7.43 -5.70 -8.28
C LEU A 77 -8.67 -6.13 -9.08
N PRO A 78 -8.55 -6.60 -10.34
CA PRO A 78 -9.71 -7.08 -11.09
C PRO A 78 -10.41 -8.26 -10.42
N GLN A 79 -9.64 -9.20 -9.85
CA GLN A 79 -10.18 -10.37 -9.15
C GLN A 79 -10.91 -9.99 -7.86
N ILE A 80 -10.36 -9.02 -7.11
CA ILE A 80 -11.01 -8.47 -5.91
C ILE A 80 -12.35 -7.85 -6.28
N ILE A 81 -12.39 -7.00 -7.31
CA ILE A 81 -13.62 -6.34 -7.79
C ILE A 81 -14.65 -7.40 -8.19
N GLU A 82 -14.25 -8.40 -8.97
CA GLU A 82 -15.15 -9.46 -9.41
C GLU A 82 -15.73 -10.26 -8.24
N ALA A 83 -14.89 -10.67 -7.27
CA ALA A 83 -15.31 -11.42 -6.09
C ALA A 83 -16.31 -10.61 -5.24
N LEU A 84 -16.07 -9.30 -5.09
CA LEU A 84 -16.95 -8.39 -4.39
C LEU A 84 -18.30 -8.26 -5.09
N THR A 85 -18.31 -7.98 -6.39
CA THR A 85 -19.55 -7.80 -7.17
C THR A 85 -20.38 -9.09 -7.20
N ARG A 86 -19.75 -10.24 -7.42
CA ARG A 86 -20.43 -11.56 -7.41
C ARG A 86 -21.03 -11.89 -6.04
N SER A 87 -20.42 -11.38 -4.98
CA SER A 87 -20.90 -11.54 -3.61
C SER A 87 -21.88 -10.44 -3.18
N GLY A 88 -22.38 -9.63 -4.12
CA GLY A 88 -23.41 -8.62 -3.86
C GLY A 88 -22.91 -7.39 -3.10
N ALA A 89 -21.59 -7.10 -3.15
CA ALA A 89 -21.07 -5.83 -2.66
C ALA A 89 -21.37 -4.70 -3.65
N VAL A 90 -21.60 -3.50 -3.11
CA VAL A 90 -21.72 -2.25 -3.89
C VAL A 90 -20.48 -1.42 -3.63
N ILE A 91 -19.61 -1.33 -4.62
CA ILE A 91 -18.36 -0.56 -4.54
C ILE A 91 -18.69 0.90 -4.84
N GLN A 92 -18.32 1.80 -3.93
CA GLN A 92 -18.46 3.25 -4.12
C GLN A 92 -17.12 3.90 -4.47
N LYS A 93 -16.03 3.42 -3.89
CA LYS A 93 -14.69 3.99 -4.08
C LYS A 93 -13.62 2.92 -3.86
N ILE A 94 -12.58 2.98 -4.67
CA ILE A 94 -11.38 2.15 -4.53
C ILE A 94 -10.19 3.10 -4.45
N VAL A 95 -9.39 2.95 -3.40
CA VAL A 95 -8.18 3.74 -3.17
C VAL A 95 -7.02 2.77 -2.94
N PRO A 96 -6.20 2.51 -3.97
CA PRO A 96 -4.91 1.86 -3.78
C PRO A 96 -4.04 2.77 -2.91
N GLU A 97 -3.36 2.20 -1.92
CA GLU A 97 -2.36 2.92 -1.14
C GLU A 97 -1.07 3.04 -1.97
N GLU A 98 -0.70 4.26 -2.33
CA GLU A 98 0.55 4.52 -3.04
C GLU A 98 1.70 4.66 -2.04
N MET A 99 2.73 3.82 -2.17
CA MET A 99 3.96 4.03 -1.41
C MET A 99 4.62 5.36 -1.77
N THR A 100 5.08 6.06 -0.75
CA THR A 100 5.81 7.31 -0.84
C THR A 100 7.31 7.07 -0.82
N LEU A 101 8.11 8.10 -1.14
CA LEU A 101 9.56 8.00 -0.98
C LEU A 101 9.98 7.97 0.50
N GLU A 102 9.18 8.54 1.39
CA GLU A 102 9.40 8.51 2.83
C GLU A 102 9.28 7.08 3.37
N ASP A 103 8.32 6.29 2.88
CA ASP A 103 8.21 4.87 3.23
C ASP A 103 9.47 4.09 2.81
N VAL A 104 10.03 4.40 1.64
CA VAL A 104 11.30 3.83 1.17
C VAL A 104 12.45 4.20 2.10
N PHE A 105 12.52 5.47 2.51
CA PHE A 105 13.53 5.92 3.46
C PHE A 105 13.41 5.15 4.78
N ILE A 106 12.24 5.14 5.40
CA ILE A 106 11.98 4.48 6.69
C ILE A 106 12.33 2.99 6.60
N ALA A 107 11.92 2.30 5.54
CA ALA A 107 12.22 0.89 5.37
C ALA A 107 13.71 0.58 5.21
N LYS A 108 14.51 1.52 4.68
CA LYS A 108 15.96 1.36 4.48
C LYS A 108 16.80 1.82 5.68
N THR A 109 16.34 2.83 6.42
CA THR A 109 17.09 3.47 7.51
C THR A 109 16.57 3.09 8.90
N GLY A 110 15.32 2.63 8.99
CA GLY A 110 14.60 2.36 10.23
C GLY A 110 14.13 3.61 10.98
N ARG A 111 14.19 4.80 10.36
CA ARG A 111 13.89 6.11 10.98
C ARG A 111 13.12 7.01 10.03
N THR A 112 12.42 8.01 10.56
CA THR A 112 11.66 8.96 9.74
C THR A 112 12.56 10.06 9.17
N LEU A 113 12.18 10.63 8.02
CA LEU A 113 12.90 11.77 7.42
C LEU A 113 12.92 13.00 8.35
N ALA A 114 11.88 13.17 9.17
CA ALA A 114 11.74 14.29 10.10
C ALA A 114 12.76 14.24 11.27
N GLU A 115 13.20 13.05 11.68
CA GLU A 115 14.21 12.90 12.74
C GLU A 115 15.60 13.28 12.25
N ASP A 116 15.93 12.93 11.00
CA ASP A 116 17.25 13.18 10.41
C ASP A 116 17.49 14.68 10.16
N THR A 117 16.45 15.40 9.73
CA THR A 117 16.53 16.86 9.49
C THR A 117 16.82 17.65 10.77
N ARG A 118 16.46 17.10 11.95
CA ARG A 118 16.73 17.73 13.26
C ARG A 118 18.15 17.45 13.76
N GLN A 119 18.76 16.33 13.41
CA GLN A 119 20.16 16.03 13.77
C GLN A 119 21.17 16.80 12.91
N ALA A 120 20.86 17.10 11.65
CA ALA A 120 21.76 17.88 10.79
C ALA A 120 21.89 19.37 11.19
N ASN A 121 21.02 19.85 12.08
CA ASN A 121 20.99 21.26 12.54
C ASN A 121 21.41 21.42 14.02
N ALA A 122 22.00 20.39 14.64
CA ALA A 122 22.55 20.41 15.99
C ALA A 122 24.07 20.19 15.95
#